data_AF-A0A7C2J193-F1
#
_entry.id   AF-A0A7C2J193-F1
#
_cell.length_a   1.000
_cell.length_b   1.000
_cell.length_c   1.000
_cell.angle_alpha   90.00
_cell.angle_beta   90.00
_cell.angle_gamma   90.00
#
_symmetry.space_group_name_H-M   'P 1'
#
loop_
_entity.id
_entity.type
_entity.pdbx_description
1 polymer ?
#
loop_
_entity_poly.entity_id
_entity_poly.type
_entity_poly.pdbx_seq_one_letter_code
_entity_poly.pdbx_strand_id
1 'polypeptide(L)'
;MATIGTFFKDGDSYTGIITTALVQARMVLVPDRGSGGYVALIGSRTVGFADVQADGTLAVQLDTSVLPGLGRAALSNRHGVFVMSV
;
A
#
# COMPACT_ATOMS: atom_id res chain seq x y z
N MET A 1 3.87 -3.90 -15.32
CA MET A 1 3.55 -3.41 -13.97
C MET A 1 3.61 -1.90 -13.97
N ALA A 2 2.51 -1.24 -13.61
CA ALA A 2 2.47 0.22 -13.49
C ALA A 2 2.81 0.59 -12.04
N THR A 3 3.74 1.53 -11.85
CA THR A 3 4.02 2.07 -10.51
C THR A 3 2.92 3.06 -10.15
N ILE A 4 2.25 2.82 -9.03
CA ILE A 4 1.16 3.67 -8.54
C ILE A 4 1.57 4.48 -7.33
N GLY A 5 2.74 4.25 -6.73
CA GLY A 5 3.21 5.06 -5.62
C GLY A 5 4.61 4.70 -5.12
N THR A 6 5.20 5.64 -4.40
CA THR A 6 6.47 5.45 -3.69
C THR A 6 6.26 5.74 -2.22
N PHE A 7 6.88 4.91 -1.38
CA PHE A 7 6.67 4.85 0.05
C PHE A 7 8.02 4.84 0.77
N PHE A 8 8.03 5.47 1.93
CA PHE A 8 9.12 5.42 2.89
C PHE A 8 8.66 4.64 4.10
N LYS A 9 9.55 3.82 4.64
CA LYS A 9 9.30 3.07 5.88
C LYS A 9 9.66 3.96 7.08
N ASP A 10 8.75 4.04 8.04
CA ASP A 10 8.92 4.73 9.32
C ASP A 10 8.51 3.77 10.45
N GLY A 11 9.51 3.23 11.14
CA GLY A 11 9.31 2.10 12.07
C GLY A 11 8.64 0.91 11.37
N ASP A 12 7.48 0.50 11.90
CA ASP A 12 6.67 -0.58 11.33
C ASP A 12 5.62 -0.08 10.34
N SER A 13 5.60 1.21 9.97
CA SER A 13 4.62 1.76 9.02
C SER A 13 5.28 2.13 7.69
N TYR A 14 4.46 2.24 6.64
CA TYR A 14 4.88 2.76 5.34
C TYR A 14 4.04 3.97 4.99
N THR A 15 4.67 5.09 4.63
CA THR A 15 3.97 6.31 4.20
C THR A 15 4.40 6.68 2.80
N GLY A 16 3.43 6.94 1.93
CA GLY A 16 3.71 7.30 0.55
C GLY A 16 2.60 8.10 -0.10
N ILE A 17 2.88 8.59 -1.30
CA ILE A 17 1.87 9.17 -2.18
C ILE A 17 1.53 8.14 -3.24
N ILE A 18 0.25 7.83 -3.37
CA ILE A 18 -0.27 7.08 -4.51
C ILE A 18 -0.81 8.04 -5.56
N THR A 19 -0.66 7.67 -6.83
CA THR A 19 -1.21 8.38 -7.98
C THR A 19 -1.81 7.35 -8.93
N THR A 20 -3.10 7.54 -9.23
CA THR A 20 -3.87 6.82 -10.23
C THR A 20 -4.40 7.82 -11.24
N ALA A 21 -5.13 7.34 -12.27
CA ALA A 21 -5.80 8.25 -13.21
C ALA A 21 -6.86 9.15 -12.55
N LEU A 22 -7.40 8.76 -11.39
CA LEU A 22 -8.53 9.43 -10.73
C LEU A 22 -8.18 9.99 -9.34
N VAL A 23 -7.12 9.48 -8.71
CA VAL A 23 -6.82 9.76 -7.30
C VAL A 23 -5.34 10.04 -7.14
N GLN A 24 -5.01 11.15 -6.49
CA GLN A 24 -3.69 11.37 -5.91
C GLN A 24 -3.87 11.63 -4.42
N ALA A 25 -3.27 10.80 -3.57
CA ALA A 25 -3.50 10.87 -2.14
C ALA A 25 -2.32 10.32 -1.33
N ARG A 26 -2.19 10.81 -0.09
CA ARG A 26 -1.30 10.19 0.89
C ARG A 26 -1.92 8.90 1.39
N MET A 27 -1.20 7.80 1.23
CA MET A 27 -1.53 6.50 1.77
C MET A 27 -0.54 6.13 2.88
N VAL A 28 -1.06 5.52 3.94
CA VAL A 28 -0.25 4.93 5.01
C VAL A 28 -0.62 3.47 5.18
N LEU A 29 0.37 2.59 5.25
CA LEU A 29 0.19 1.22 5.71
C LEU A 29 0.66 1.13 7.16
N VAL A 30 -0.24 0.76 8.06
CA VAL A 30 0.06 0.58 9.49
C VAL A 30 -0.14 -0.88 9.88
N PRO A 31 0.62 -1.43 10.84
CA PRO A 31 0.44 -2.80 11.29
C PRO A 31 -0.98 -3.05 11.80
N ASP A 32 -1.62 -4.10 11.31
CA ASP A 32 -2.86 -4.62 11.87
C ASP A 32 -2.55 -5.55 13.04
N ARG A 33 -2.85 -5.08 14.26
CA ARG A 33 -2.62 -5.85 15.48
C ARG A 33 -3.48 -7.11 15.60
N GLY A 34 -4.53 -7.25 14.79
CA GLY A 34 -5.41 -8.41 14.80
C GLY A 34 -4.99 -9.54 13.86
N SER A 35 -4.42 -9.21 12.69
CA SER A 35 -4.14 -10.18 11.61
C SER A 35 -2.66 -10.44 11.36
N GLY A 36 -1.76 -9.59 11.89
CA GLY A 36 -0.33 -9.68 11.59
C GLY A 36 0.07 -9.10 10.22
N GLY A 37 -0.91 -8.57 9.46
CA GLY A 37 -0.69 -7.84 8.22
C GLY A 37 -0.67 -6.32 8.44
N TYR A 38 -1.13 -5.58 7.43
CA TYR A 38 -1.21 -4.13 7.43
C TYR A 38 -2.59 -3.66 6.99
N VAL A 39 -3.03 -2.53 7.54
CA VAL A 39 -4.18 -1.77 7.04
C VAL A 39 -3.69 -0.61 6.20
N ALA A 40 -4.19 -0.50 4.97
CA ALA A 40 -3.93 0.65 4.10
C ALA A 40 -4.99 1.73 4.36
N LEU A 41 -4.53 2.94 4.66
CA LEU A 41 -5.34 4.09 5.03
C LEU A 41 -5.09 5.27 4.08
N ILE A 42 -6.14 5.98 3.70
CA ILE A 42 -6.07 7.34 3.14
C ILE A 42 -6.84 8.26 4.08
N GLY A 43 -6.13 9.17 4.75
CA GLY A 43 -6.69 9.91 5.88
C GLY A 43 -7.08 8.95 7.01
N SER A 44 -8.35 8.97 7.41
CA SER A 44 -8.93 8.05 8.41
C SER A 44 -9.70 6.88 7.80
N ARG A 45 -9.76 6.75 6.46
CA ARG A 45 -10.52 5.72 5.77
C ARG A 45 -9.63 4.53 5.44
N THR A 46 -10.07 3.33 5.81
CA THR A 46 -9.50 2.08 5.32
C THR A 46 -9.81 1.90 3.84
N VAL A 47 -8.76 1.67 3.06
CA VAL A 47 -8.83 1.50 1.59
C VAL A 47 -8.20 0.20 1.11
N GLY A 48 -7.78 -0.67 2.03
CA GLY A 48 -7.23 -1.97 1.71
C GLY A 48 -6.49 -2.61 2.87
N PHE A 49 -5.97 -3.79 2.60
CA PHE A 49 -5.17 -4.58 3.53
C PHE A 49 -3.95 -5.13 2.81
N ALA A 50 -2.88 -5.42 3.54
CA ALA A 50 -1.71 -6.04 2.96
C ALA A 50 -1.17 -7.18 3.82
N ASP A 51 -0.79 -8.27 3.16
CA ASP A 51 -0.18 -9.43 3.79
C ASP A 51 1.30 -9.51 3.45
N VAL A 52 2.12 -9.85 4.44
CA VAL A 52 3.57 -10.05 4.27
C VAL A 52 3.81 -11.38 3.58
N GLN A 53 4.43 -11.33 2.41
CA GLN A 53 4.86 -12.52 1.68
C GLN A 53 6.22 -13.02 2.17
N ALA A 54 6.57 -14.27 1.84
CA ALA A 54 7.81 -14.90 2.30
C ALA A 54 9.10 -14.19 1.82
N ASP A 55 9.02 -13.45 0.72
CA ASP A 55 10.12 -12.64 0.17
C ASP A 55 10.21 -11.22 0.78
N GLY A 56 9.32 -10.89 1.72
CA GLY A 56 9.22 -9.58 2.35
C GLY A 56 8.43 -8.54 1.54
N THR A 57 7.88 -8.91 0.38
CA THR A 57 6.93 -8.08 -0.37
C THR A 57 5.60 -8.02 0.37
N LEU A 58 4.92 -6.86 0.37
CA LEU A 58 3.53 -6.79 0.85
C LEU A 58 2.59 -6.96 -0.34
N ALA A 59 1.77 -8.02 -0.31
CA ALA A 59 0.66 -8.17 -1.25
C ALA A 59 -0.51 -7.33 -0.77
N VAL A 60 -0.86 -6.27 -1.51
CA VAL A 60 -1.86 -5.28 -1.11
C VAL A 60 -3.16 -5.51 -1.88
N GLN A 61 -4.25 -5.75 -1.15
CA GLN A 61 -5.60 -5.80 -1.71
C GLN A 61 -6.29 -4.46 -1.44
N LEU A 62 -6.59 -3.72 -2.51
CA LEU A 62 -7.20 -2.40 -2.43
C LEU A 62 -8.72 -2.49 -2.66
N ASP A 63 -9.45 -1.59 -1.99
CA ASP A 63 -10.89 -1.43 -2.17
C ASP A 63 -11.17 -0.63 -3.45
N THR A 64 -11.70 -1.31 -4.47
CA THR A 64 -11.99 -0.73 -5.78
C THR A 64 -13.12 0.30 -5.75
N SER A 65 -13.93 0.35 -4.67
CA SER A 65 -14.92 1.41 -4.49
C SER A 65 -14.28 2.75 -4.12
N VAL A 66 -13.05 2.73 -3.58
CA VAL A 66 -12.28 3.94 -3.22
C VAL A 66 -11.20 4.25 -4.24
N LEU A 67 -10.56 3.21 -4.78
CA LEU A 67 -9.51 3.30 -5.78
C LEU A 67 -9.93 2.53 -7.03
N PRO A 68 -10.81 3.11 -7.88
CA PRO A 68 -11.33 2.42 -9.06
C PRO A 68 -10.19 1.96 -9.98
N GLY A 69 -10.29 0.71 -10.43
CA GLY A 69 -9.30 0.11 -11.32
C GLY A 69 -8.05 -0.46 -10.63
N LEU A 70 -7.89 -0.27 -9.31
CA LEU A 70 -6.82 -0.92 -8.54
C LEU A 70 -7.40 -2.00 -7.63
N GLY A 71 -7.24 -3.27 -8.02
CA GLY A 71 -7.66 -4.41 -7.21
C GLY A 71 -6.51 -4.97 -6.36
N ARG A 72 -5.43 -5.38 -7.01
CA ARG A 72 -4.25 -5.95 -6.36
C ARG A 72 -3.02 -5.12 -6.70
N ALA A 73 -2.20 -4.87 -5.70
CA ALA A 73 -0.90 -4.24 -5.84
C ALA A 73 0.14 -5.01 -5.02
N ALA A 74 1.41 -4.71 -5.25
CA ALA A 74 2.51 -5.19 -4.45
C ALA A 74 3.38 -4.01 -4.00
N LEU A 75 3.72 -3.96 -2.72
CA LEU A 75 4.72 -3.03 -2.19
C LEU A 75 6.04 -3.78 -2.01
N SER A 76 7.03 -3.42 -2.81
CA SER A 76 8.34 -4.08 -2.85
C SER A 76 9.46 -3.09 -2.54
N ASN A 77 10.48 -3.54 -1.81
CA ASN A 77 11.67 -2.73 -1.56
C ASN A 77 12.56 -2.69 -2.82
N ARG A 78 12.80 -1.49 -3.36
CA ARG A 78 13.75 -1.24 -4.45
C ARG A 78 14.83 -0.30 -3.95
N HIS A 79 15.91 -0.88 -3.41
CA HIS A 79 17.09 -0.16 -2.93
C HIS A 79 16.79 0.89 -1.83
N GLY A 80 15.93 0.57 -0.88
CA GLY A 80 15.58 1.44 0.26
C GLY A 80 14.34 2.30 0.03
N VAL A 81 13.80 2.33 -1.19
CA VAL A 81 12.51 2.96 -1.52
C VAL A 81 11.47 1.87 -1.76
N PHE A 82 10.32 1.96 -1.11
CA PHE A 82 9.25 0.98 -1.26
C PHE A 82 8.33 1.40 -2.41
N VAL A 83 8.25 0.59 -3.45
CA VAL A 83 7.51 0.90 -4.66
C VAL A 83 6.24 0.08 -4.70
N MET A 84 5.10 0.75 -4.83
CA MET A 84 3.80 0.10 -5.00
C MET A 84 3.47 0.02 -6.49
N SER A 85 3.17 -1.19 -6.95
CA SER A 85 2.89 -1.46 -8.36
C SER A 85 1.74 -2.42 -8.54
N VAL A 86 0.97 -2.21 -9.62
CA VAL A 86 -0.09 -3.11 -10.11
C VAL A 86 0.30 -3.85 -11.36
#